data_AF-A0A023GB51-F1
#
_entry.id   AF-A0A023GB51-F1
#
_cell.length_a   1.000
_cell.length_b   1.000
_cell.length_c   1.000
_cell.angle_alpha   90.00
_cell.angle_beta   90.00
_cell.angle_gamma   90.00
#
_symmetry.space_group_name_H-M   'P 1'
#
loop_
_entity.id
_entity.type
_entity.pdbx_description
1 polymer ?
#
loop_
_entity_poly.entity_id
_entity_poly.type
_entity_poly.pdbx_seq_one_letter_code
_entity_poly.pdbx_strand_id
1 'polypeptide(L)'
;MFAMRVLWLTLLVVAVSGFEVGKEYVYRQKGTLHIGNPEKPLHSSGLAFRCKVFVQPKAGHTVFKIANFEAESFDSENIDVSHHDFNYASNDRLAGALEHPFAAKFDEGKIEEIDIGKDEPLWVRNVKKGVLSLFQMDLVKGRHEHHGDNGYHVKEDGLHGPCDTLYIVHEEEHGHIEVTKVKNLDKCDHEVYASYGRQKGTVCVNCEAQRTYQLSTTSEVYYKLKG
;
A
#
# COMPACT_ATOMS: atom_id res chain seq x y z
N MET A 1 -0.33 -38.91 -40.67
CA MET A 1 -1.49 -38.00 -40.69
C MET A 1 -1.62 -37.44 -39.28
N PHE A 2 -1.23 -36.19 -39.09
CA PHE A 2 -1.16 -35.51 -37.80
C PHE A 2 -2.58 -35.32 -37.23
N ALA A 3 -2.83 -35.77 -36.01
CA ALA A 3 -3.97 -35.34 -35.20
C ALA A 3 -3.41 -34.81 -33.89
N MET A 4 -3.05 -33.53 -33.90
CA MET A 4 -2.49 -32.82 -32.75
C MET A 4 -3.39 -31.63 -32.40
N ARG A 5 -3.79 -31.58 -31.13
CA ARG A 5 -4.12 -30.39 -30.33
C ARG A 5 -5.19 -29.42 -30.87
N VAL A 6 -6.45 -29.61 -30.45
CA VAL A 6 -7.36 -28.48 -30.16
C VAL A 6 -8.35 -28.86 -29.04
N LEU A 7 -7.83 -29.13 -27.84
CA LEU A 7 -8.57 -29.00 -26.59
C LEU A 7 -7.53 -28.47 -25.59
N TRP A 8 -7.92 -27.59 -24.66
CA TRP A 8 -7.07 -26.78 -23.76
C TRP A 8 -6.86 -25.30 -24.14
N LEU A 9 -7.89 -24.62 -24.65
CA LEU A 9 -7.95 -23.15 -24.69
C LEU A 9 -9.18 -22.56 -24.00
N THR A 10 -9.83 -23.33 -23.11
CA THR A 10 -10.92 -22.85 -22.24
C THR A 10 -10.44 -22.72 -20.78
N LEU A 11 -9.33 -22.03 -20.58
CA LEU A 11 -8.99 -21.39 -19.30
C LEU A 11 -8.84 -19.89 -19.58
N LEU A 12 -9.95 -19.28 -19.99
CA LEU A 12 -10.06 -17.84 -20.15
C LEU A 12 -10.64 -17.26 -18.86
N VAL A 13 -9.83 -16.41 -18.23
CA VAL A 13 -10.24 -15.31 -17.34
C VAL A 13 -10.72 -15.70 -15.94
N VAL A 14 -9.87 -16.36 -15.14
CA VAL A 14 -9.95 -16.23 -13.66
C VAL A 14 -8.54 -16.19 -13.08
N ALA A 15 -7.80 -15.11 -13.34
CA ALA A 15 -6.63 -14.74 -12.55
C ALA A 15 -6.14 -13.34 -12.95
N VAL A 16 -6.98 -12.30 -12.81
CA VAL A 16 -6.54 -10.92 -13.10
C VAL A 16 -6.52 -10.03 -11.85
N SER A 17 -7.04 -10.48 -10.71
CA SER A 17 -6.92 -9.73 -9.44
C SER A 17 -6.84 -10.58 -8.18
N GLY A 18 -6.87 -11.92 -8.28
CA GLY A 18 -7.06 -12.80 -7.12
C GLY A 18 -8.44 -12.70 -6.47
N PHE A 19 -9.32 -11.83 -6.98
CA PHE A 19 -10.67 -11.64 -6.47
C PHE A 19 -11.73 -12.07 -7.49
N GLU A 20 -12.82 -12.66 -6.99
CA GLU A 20 -13.94 -13.12 -7.80
C GLU A 20 -15.03 -12.05 -7.90
N VAL A 21 -15.50 -11.82 -9.13
CA VAL A 21 -16.58 -10.87 -9.41
C VAL A 21 -17.85 -11.29 -8.69
N GLY A 22 -18.51 -10.33 -8.04
CA GLY A 22 -19.76 -10.55 -7.31
C GLY A 22 -19.58 -11.05 -5.87
N LYS A 23 -18.36 -11.37 -5.44
CA LYS A 23 -18.04 -11.59 -4.03
C LYS A 23 -17.76 -10.27 -3.31
N GLU A 24 -17.86 -10.30 -1.98
CA GLU A 24 -17.41 -9.22 -1.10
C GLU A 24 -16.35 -9.77 -0.15
N TYR A 25 -15.22 -9.08 -0.08
CA TYR A 25 -14.11 -9.40 0.79
C TYR A 25 -14.03 -8.33 1.88
N VAL A 26 -13.97 -8.76 3.13
CA VAL A 26 -13.99 -7.84 4.28
C VAL A 26 -12.68 -7.98 5.05
N TYR A 27 -11.85 -6.95 4.99
CA TYR A 27 -10.59 -6.87 5.71
C TYR A 27 -10.77 -6.10 7.01
N ARG A 28 -10.13 -6.57 8.07
CA ARG A 28 -9.95 -5.80 9.31
C ARG A 28 -8.58 -5.16 9.25
N GLN A 29 -8.54 -3.83 9.30
CA GLN A 29 -7.30 -3.07 9.26
C GLN A 29 -7.05 -2.42 10.63
N LYS A 30 -5.80 -2.48 11.07
CA LYS A 30 -5.28 -1.74 12.22
C LYS A 30 -3.99 -1.06 11.82
N GLY A 31 -3.69 0.10 12.39
CA GLY A 31 -2.45 0.80 12.11
C GLY A 31 -2.15 1.87 13.15
N THR A 32 -0.89 2.28 13.18
CA THR A 32 -0.39 3.35 14.05
C THR A 32 0.41 4.34 13.22
N LEU A 33 0.12 5.62 13.35
CA LEU A 33 0.94 6.72 12.84
C LEU A 33 1.48 7.46 14.06
N HIS A 34 2.80 7.51 14.23
CA HIS A 34 3.38 8.14 15.39
C HIS A 34 4.74 8.74 15.08
N ILE A 35 5.14 9.69 15.93
CA ILE A 35 6.45 10.31 15.96
C ILE A 35 7.08 9.91 17.29
N GLY A 36 8.37 9.61 17.27
CA GLY A 36 9.11 9.24 18.48
C GLY A 36 10.59 9.56 18.32
N ASN A 37 11.27 9.67 19.46
CA ASN A 37 12.73 9.75 19.47
C ASN A 37 13.30 8.32 19.54
N PRO A 38 14.14 7.89 18.58
CA PRO A 38 14.77 6.57 18.63
C PRO A 38 15.57 6.29 19.91
N GLU A 39 16.14 7.33 20.54
CA GLU A 39 16.87 7.22 21.82
C GLU A 39 15.94 7.10 23.05
N LYS A 40 14.68 7.48 22.89
CA LYS A 40 13.62 7.38 23.91
C LYS A 40 12.38 6.74 23.28
N PRO A 41 12.44 5.44 22.92
CA PRO A 41 11.42 4.80 22.09
C PRO A 41 10.03 4.77 22.75
N LEU A 42 9.98 4.89 24.09
CA LEU A 42 8.73 4.94 24.85
C LEU A 42 8.09 6.34 24.85
N HIS A 43 8.82 7.38 24.44
CA HIS A 43 8.26 8.71 24.28
C HIS A 43 7.75 8.86 22.85
N SER A 44 6.43 8.79 22.71
CA SER A 44 5.79 8.88 21.41
C SER A 44 4.43 9.58 21.47
N SER A 45 4.13 10.30 20.40
CA SER A 45 2.84 10.92 20.16
C SER A 45 2.32 10.53 18.79
N GLY A 46 1.03 10.26 18.67
CA GLY A 46 0.48 9.72 17.44
C GLY A 46 -1.01 9.41 17.47
N LEU A 47 -1.40 8.56 16.53
CA LEU A 47 -2.74 8.08 16.29
C LEU A 47 -2.67 6.56 16.05
N ALA A 48 -3.42 5.80 16.83
CA ALA A 48 -3.76 4.42 16.52
C ALA A 48 -5.16 4.39 15.90
N PHE A 49 -5.37 3.57 14.88
CA PHE A 49 -6.69 3.41 14.26
C PHE A 49 -6.99 1.96 13.94
N ARG A 50 -8.29 1.67 13.85
CA ARG A 50 -8.82 0.42 13.32
C ARG A 50 -10.06 0.68 12.48
N CYS A 51 -10.26 -0.14 11.47
CA CYS A 51 -11.44 -0.07 10.60
C CYS A 51 -11.71 -1.39 9.89
N LYS A 52 -12.78 -1.42 9.11
CA LYS A 52 -13.04 -2.44 8.10
C LYS A 52 -12.88 -1.85 6.71
N VAL A 53 -12.27 -2.61 5.81
CA VAL A 53 -12.22 -2.31 4.39
C VAL A 53 -13.02 -3.37 3.65
N PHE A 54 -14.11 -2.96 3.01
CA PHE A 54 -14.91 -3.78 2.13
C PHE A 54 -14.37 -3.65 0.72
N VAL A 55 -14.20 -4.78 0.04
CA VAL A 55 -13.68 -4.88 -1.33
C VAL A 55 -14.67 -5.69 -2.14
N GLN A 56 -15.26 -5.08 -3.15
CA GLN A 56 -16.28 -5.69 -4.00
C GLN A 56 -15.85 -5.59 -5.48
N PRO A 57 -15.29 -6.67 -6.06
CA PRO A 57 -14.97 -6.72 -7.47
C PRO A 57 -16.25 -6.77 -8.31
N LYS A 58 -16.35 -5.88 -9.28
CA LYS A 58 -17.42 -5.80 -10.27
C LYS A 58 -16.82 -6.00 -11.67
N ALA A 59 -17.69 -6.13 -12.68
CA ALA A 59 -17.24 -6.18 -14.07
C ALA A 59 -16.55 -4.86 -14.44
N GLY A 60 -15.22 -4.90 -14.57
CA GLY A 60 -14.38 -3.79 -15.03
C GLY A 60 -13.82 -2.85 -13.96
N HIS A 61 -14.27 -2.92 -12.71
CA HIS A 61 -13.70 -2.13 -11.60
C HIS A 61 -13.96 -2.80 -10.25
N THR A 62 -13.17 -2.46 -9.24
CA THR A 62 -13.35 -2.91 -7.86
C THR A 62 -13.78 -1.73 -7.00
N VAL A 63 -14.88 -1.89 -6.27
CA VAL A 63 -15.39 -0.88 -5.33
C VAL A 63 -14.85 -1.18 -3.93
N PHE A 64 -14.42 -0.13 -3.25
CA PHE A 64 -13.89 -0.15 -1.91
C PHE A 64 -14.73 0.73 -0.99
N LYS A 65 -14.86 0.34 0.28
CA LYS A 65 -15.45 1.17 1.32
C LYS A 65 -14.71 0.98 2.64
N ILE A 66 -14.29 2.07 3.27
CA ILE A 66 -13.81 2.08 4.64
C ILE A 66 -15.04 2.27 5.54
N ALA A 67 -15.19 1.46 6.59
CA ALA A 67 -16.26 1.63 7.56
C ALA A 67 -15.78 1.32 8.98
N ASN A 68 -16.56 1.77 9.97
CA ASN A 68 -16.28 1.57 11.39
C ASN A 68 -14.87 2.08 11.74
N PHE A 69 -14.52 3.26 11.25
CA PHE A 69 -13.24 3.88 11.55
C PHE A 69 -13.25 4.40 12.98
N GLU A 70 -12.40 3.82 13.82
CA GLU A 70 -12.22 4.21 15.21
C GLU A 70 -10.75 4.49 15.44
N ALA A 71 -10.45 5.47 16.28
CA ALA A 71 -9.08 5.88 16.54
C ALA A 71 -8.88 6.36 17.99
N GLU A 72 -7.64 6.34 18.43
CA GLU A 72 -7.17 6.98 19.66
C GLU A 72 -5.94 7.82 19.31
N SER A 73 -5.97 9.09 19.72
CA SER A 73 -4.78 9.93 19.72
C SER A 73 -4.06 9.80 21.06
N PHE A 74 -2.74 9.69 21.02
CA PHE A 74 -1.92 9.54 22.22
C PHE A 74 -0.74 10.50 22.19
N ASP A 75 -0.30 10.91 23.38
CA ASP A 75 0.92 11.66 23.62
C ASP A 75 1.44 11.22 24.99
N SER A 76 2.53 10.44 25.00
CA SER A 76 3.00 9.76 26.19
C SER A 76 4.52 9.63 26.21
N GLU A 77 5.09 9.80 27.40
CA GLU A 77 6.52 9.57 27.65
C GLU A 77 6.84 8.10 27.93
N ASN A 78 5.81 7.26 28.12
CA ASN A 78 5.94 5.86 28.52
C ASN A 78 4.91 4.96 27.82
N ILE A 79 4.96 4.89 26.49
CA ILE A 79 4.11 4.02 25.67
C ILE A 79 4.95 3.12 24.77
N ASP A 80 4.75 1.80 24.89
CA ASP A 80 5.21 0.85 23.87
C ASP A 80 4.12 0.74 22.80
N VAL A 81 4.24 1.54 21.74
CA VAL A 81 3.23 1.63 20.66
C VAL A 81 2.94 0.27 20.02
N SER A 82 3.91 -0.64 19.96
CA SER A 82 3.75 -1.95 19.33
C SER A 82 2.88 -2.91 20.15
N HIS A 83 2.85 -2.75 21.47
CA HIS A 83 2.15 -3.67 22.38
C HIS A 83 1.02 -3.01 23.19
N HIS A 84 0.85 -1.69 23.09
CA HIS A 84 -0.18 -0.95 23.81
C HIS A 84 -1.59 -1.33 23.35
N ASP A 85 -2.50 -1.51 24.32
CA ASP A 85 -3.91 -1.71 24.03
C ASP A 85 -4.64 -0.35 23.99
N PHE A 86 -4.86 0.13 22.76
CA PHE A 86 -5.48 1.42 22.50
C PHE A 86 -7.00 1.41 22.76
N ASN A 87 -7.50 2.46 23.38
CA ASN A 87 -8.92 2.74 23.62
C ASN A 87 -9.56 3.41 22.40
N TYR A 88 -9.81 2.61 21.35
CA TYR A 88 -10.43 3.09 20.13
C TYR A 88 -11.83 3.66 20.37
N ALA A 89 -12.05 4.88 19.87
CA ALA A 89 -13.35 5.52 19.85
C ALA A 89 -13.72 6.01 18.43
N SER A 90 -15.00 5.97 18.10
CA SER A 90 -15.49 6.60 16.87
C SER A 90 -15.38 8.12 16.98
N ASN A 91 -15.03 8.75 15.86
CA ASN A 91 -15.13 10.19 15.68
C ASN A 91 -15.93 10.43 14.41
N ASP A 92 -17.18 10.88 14.54
CA ASP A 92 -18.12 11.00 13.42
C ASP A 92 -17.58 11.88 12.28
N ARG A 93 -16.74 12.88 12.57
CA ARG A 93 -16.12 13.71 11.53
C ARG A 93 -15.10 12.94 10.72
N LEU A 94 -14.24 12.15 11.39
CA LEU A 94 -13.23 11.34 10.73
C LEU A 94 -13.84 10.14 10.02
N ALA A 95 -14.74 9.43 10.70
CA ALA A 95 -15.46 8.28 10.16
C ALA A 95 -16.30 8.68 8.95
N GLY A 96 -17.14 9.70 9.09
CA GLY A 96 -18.01 10.16 8.00
C GLY A 96 -17.23 10.64 6.76
N ALA A 97 -16.04 11.24 6.94
CA ALA A 97 -15.20 11.65 5.82
C ALA A 97 -14.64 10.47 5.00
N LEU A 98 -14.37 9.32 5.64
CA LEU A 98 -13.77 8.15 5.00
C LEU A 98 -14.81 7.16 4.43
N GLU A 99 -16.07 7.26 4.85
CA GLU A 99 -17.13 6.29 4.54
C GLU A 99 -17.66 6.32 3.09
N HIS A 100 -17.43 7.43 2.37
CA HIS A 100 -17.78 7.49 0.95
C HIS A 100 -17.03 6.40 0.18
N PRO A 101 -17.73 5.55 -0.60
CA PRO A 101 -17.08 4.54 -1.42
C PRO A 101 -16.12 5.16 -2.44
N PHE A 102 -15.16 4.36 -2.89
CA PHE A 102 -14.23 4.70 -3.96
C PHE A 102 -13.98 3.47 -4.81
N ALA A 103 -13.43 3.64 -6.02
CA ALA A 103 -13.18 2.52 -6.91
C ALA A 103 -11.81 2.62 -7.56
N ALA A 104 -11.31 1.47 -8.01
CA ALA A 104 -10.15 1.40 -8.87
C ALA A 104 -10.34 0.32 -9.93
N LYS A 105 -9.78 0.58 -11.11
CA LYS A 105 -9.63 -0.42 -12.18
C LYS A 105 -8.22 -1.00 -12.09
N PHE A 106 -8.15 -2.33 -12.11
CA PHE A 106 -6.90 -3.06 -12.09
C PHE A 106 -6.74 -3.82 -13.40
N ASP A 107 -5.54 -3.75 -13.97
CA ASP A 107 -5.09 -4.59 -15.08
C ASP A 107 -3.92 -5.44 -14.58
N GLU A 108 -4.11 -6.76 -14.53
CA GLU A 108 -3.13 -7.73 -14.02
C GLU A 108 -2.51 -7.35 -12.65
N GLY A 109 -3.30 -6.69 -11.80
CA GLY A 109 -2.89 -6.23 -10.46
C GLY A 109 -2.28 -4.83 -10.41
N LYS A 110 -2.00 -4.19 -11.56
CA LYS A 110 -1.62 -2.77 -11.64
C LYS A 110 -2.86 -1.87 -11.65
N ILE A 111 -2.82 -0.74 -10.94
CA ILE A 111 -3.89 0.26 -11.00
C ILE A 111 -3.80 1.04 -12.32
N GLU A 112 -4.90 1.11 -13.06
CA GLU A 112 -5.04 1.94 -14.26
C GLU A 112 -5.80 3.23 -13.97
N GLU A 113 -6.89 3.13 -13.22
CA GLU A 113 -7.81 4.24 -12.96
C GLU A 113 -8.25 4.22 -11.49
N ILE A 114 -8.41 5.42 -10.93
CA ILE A 114 -8.91 5.63 -9.57
C ILE A 114 -10.10 6.58 -9.63
N ASP A 115 -11.22 6.17 -9.04
CA ASP A 115 -12.41 6.99 -8.87
C ASP A 115 -12.61 7.29 -7.37
N ILE A 116 -12.34 8.54 -7.00
CA ILE A 116 -12.58 9.09 -5.67
C ILE A 116 -13.29 10.42 -5.85
N GLY A 117 -14.27 10.73 -4.98
CA GLY A 117 -15.03 11.97 -5.04
C GLY A 117 -14.12 13.20 -5.12
N LYS A 118 -14.34 14.04 -6.14
CA LYS A 118 -13.50 15.21 -6.42
C LYS A 118 -13.57 16.26 -5.31
N ASP A 119 -14.71 16.34 -4.63
CA ASP A 119 -14.97 17.27 -3.53
C ASP A 119 -14.47 16.74 -2.18
N GLU A 120 -13.93 15.52 -2.13
CA GLU A 120 -13.36 14.99 -0.90
C GLU A 120 -12.06 15.72 -0.52
N PRO A 121 -11.85 16.00 0.78
CA PRO A 121 -10.61 16.61 1.24
C PRO A 121 -9.37 15.82 0.80
N LEU A 122 -8.27 16.52 0.50
CA LEU A 122 -7.04 15.90 -0.01
C LEU A 122 -6.53 14.77 0.90
N TRP A 123 -6.62 14.93 2.23
CA TRP A 123 -6.19 13.90 3.17
C TRP A 123 -7.03 12.61 3.05
N VAL A 124 -8.35 12.72 2.84
CA VAL A 124 -9.24 11.56 2.63
C VAL A 124 -8.84 10.84 1.36
N ARG A 125 -8.64 11.60 0.27
CA ARG A 125 -8.20 11.07 -1.02
C ARG A 125 -6.85 10.36 -0.90
N ASN A 126 -5.92 10.90 -0.13
CA ASN A 126 -4.61 10.29 0.10
C ASN A 126 -4.70 9.01 0.94
N VAL A 127 -5.56 8.96 1.96
CA VAL A 127 -5.82 7.73 2.74
C VAL A 127 -6.39 6.65 1.82
N LYS A 128 -7.38 6.98 0.99
CA LYS A 128 -7.98 6.03 0.03
C LYS A 128 -6.96 5.52 -0.99
N LYS A 129 -6.12 6.41 -1.54
CA LYS A 129 -4.98 6.00 -2.40
C LYS A 129 -3.99 5.09 -1.68
N GLY A 130 -3.73 5.35 -0.40
CA GLY A 130 -2.90 4.49 0.45
C GLY A 130 -3.51 3.09 0.60
N VAL A 131 -4.82 2.98 0.80
CA VAL A 131 -5.53 1.69 0.81
C VAL A 131 -5.39 0.99 -0.54
N LEU A 132 -5.67 1.68 -1.66
CA LEU A 132 -5.54 1.10 -3.00
C LEU A 132 -4.11 0.61 -3.31
N SER A 133 -3.09 1.34 -2.85
CA SER A 133 -1.68 0.97 -3.01
C SER A 133 -1.34 -0.39 -2.37
N LEU A 134 -2.09 -0.84 -1.36
CA LEU A 134 -1.91 -2.16 -0.76
C LEU A 134 -2.41 -3.27 -1.68
N PHE A 135 -3.46 -2.99 -2.48
CA PHE A 135 -4.05 -3.93 -3.44
C PHE A 135 -3.35 -3.91 -4.81
N GLN A 136 -2.52 -2.90 -5.07
CA GLN A 136 -1.71 -2.83 -6.28
C GLN A 136 -0.51 -3.78 -6.17
N MET A 137 -0.49 -4.80 -7.03
CA MET A 137 0.53 -5.83 -7.05
C MET A 137 0.79 -6.29 -8.48
N ASP A 138 1.95 -5.90 -9.03
CA ASP A 138 2.36 -6.26 -10.39
C ASP A 138 3.07 -7.62 -10.44
N LEU A 139 2.42 -8.65 -9.88
CA LEU A 139 3.02 -9.99 -9.77
C LEU A 139 2.98 -10.77 -11.08
N VAL A 140 1.89 -10.65 -11.84
CA VAL A 140 1.65 -11.48 -13.04
C VAL A 140 2.69 -11.13 -14.11
N LYS A 141 2.72 -9.86 -14.51
CA LYS A 141 3.65 -9.36 -15.52
C LYS A 141 5.08 -9.38 -15.01
N GLY A 142 5.32 -8.93 -13.78
CA GLY A 142 6.64 -8.94 -13.15
C GLY A 142 7.30 -10.32 -13.16
N ARG A 143 6.57 -11.38 -12.74
CA ARG A 143 7.10 -12.75 -12.82
C ARG A 143 7.22 -13.29 -14.24
N HIS A 144 6.31 -12.87 -15.14
CA HIS A 144 6.39 -13.30 -16.54
C HIS A 144 7.60 -12.70 -17.26
N GLU A 145 8.02 -11.50 -16.90
CA GLU A 145 9.20 -10.85 -17.49
C GLU A 145 10.51 -11.31 -16.82
N HIS A 146 10.45 -11.68 -15.54
CA HIS A 146 11.59 -12.09 -14.71
C HIS A 146 11.49 -13.56 -14.25
N HIS A 147 11.27 -14.48 -15.20
CA HIS A 147 11.18 -15.91 -14.91
C HIS A 147 12.47 -16.44 -14.26
N GLY A 148 12.36 -16.96 -13.03
CA GLY A 148 13.46 -17.64 -12.34
C GLY A 148 14.21 -16.78 -11.32
N ASP A 149 13.91 -15.48 -11.23
CA ASP A 149 14.47 -14.59 -10.22
C ASP A 149 13.58 -14.58 -8.97
N ASN A 150 14.19 -14.69 -7.78
CA ASN A 150 13.47 -14.54 -6.50
C ASN A 150 13.12 -13.08 -6.19
N GLY A 151 13.56 -12.13 -7.01
CA GLY A 151 13.14 -10.74 -6.89
C GLY A 151 13.41 -9.93 -8.16
N TYR A 152 12.57 -8.93 -8.38
CA TYR A 152 12.58 -8.11 -9.58
C TYR A 152 12.10 -6.69 -9.30
N HIS A 153 12.55 -5.75 -10.12
CA HIS A 153 12.18 -4.34 -10.03
C HIS A 153 11.13 -4.00 -11.08
N VAL A 154 10.09 -3.28 -10.67
CA VAL A 154 9.08 -2.69 -11.56
C VAL A 154 8.92 -1.20 -11.26
N LYS A 155 8.48 -0.44 -12.26
CA LYS A 155 8.09 0.96 -12.07
C LYS A 155 6.59 1.04 -11.82
N GLU A 156 6.24 1.30 -10.57
CA GLU A 156 4.87 1.22 -10.07
C GLU A 156 4.30 2.60 -9.75
N ASP A 157 3.14 2.92 -10.31
CA ASP A 157 2.40 4.14 -9.98
C ASP A 157 2.00 4.18 -8.50
N GLY A 158 2.18 5.32 -7.84
CA GLY A 158 1.85 5.52 -6.44
C GLY A 158 1.42 6.96 -6.12
N LEU A 159 1.31 7.26 -4.82
CA LEU A 159 0.95 8.60 -4.35
C LEU A 159 1.94 9.69 -4.83
N HIS A 160 3.19 9.31 -4.99
CA HIS A 160 4.32 10.17 -5.39
C HIS A 160 4.70 9.98 -6.86
N GLY A 161 3.74 9.59 -7.70
CA GLY A 161 3.99 9.23 -9.09
C GLY A 161 4.60 7.82 -9.22
N PRO A 162 5.09 7.47 -10.42
CA PRO A 162 5.80 6.22 -10.64
C PRO A 162 7.07 6.12 -9.76
N CYS A 163 7.24 4.98 -9.08
CA CYS A 163 8.40 4.71 -8.21
C CYS A 163 9.06 3.38 -8.53
N ASP A 164 10.39 3.31 -8.38
CA ASP A 164 11.14 2.05 -8.39
C ASP A 164 10.68 1.16 -7.22
N THR A 165 10.16 -0.02 -7.53
CA THR A 165 9.58 -0.96 -6.56
C THR A 165 10.19 -2.33 -6.76
N LEU A 166 10.83 -2.85 -5.71
CA LEU A 166 11.39 -4.20 -5.65
C LEU A 166 10.34 -5.16 -5.08
N TYR A 167 10.09 -6.23 -5.80
CA TYR A 167 9.35 -7.39 -5.32
C TYR A 167 10.34 -8.51 -5.01
N ILE A 168 10.18 -9.16 -3.86
CA ILE A 168 10.92 -10.37 -3.46
C ILE A 168 9.89 -11.45 -3.18
N VAL A 169 9.97 -12.56 -3.91
CA VAL A 169 9.11 -13.73 -3.74
C VAL A 169 9.90 -14.78 -2.97
N HIS A 170 9.48 -15.06 -1.74
CA HIS A 170 10.25 -15.91 -0.81
C HIS A 170 9.97 -17.39 -1.00
N GLU A 171 8.70 -17.78 -0.94
CA GLU A 171 8.29 -19.19 -0.92
C GLU A 171 6.94 -19.39 -1.61
N GLU A 172 6.82 -20.52 -2.31
CA GLU A 172 5.57 -21.06 -2.87
C GLU A 172 5.30 -22.44 -2.25
N GLU A 173 5.16 -22.48 -0.93
CA GLU A 173 4.88 -23.73 -0.22
C GLU A 173 3.39 -23.87 0.11
N HIS A 174 2.89 -25.12 0.12
CA HIS A 174 1.55 -25.45 0.67
C HIS A 174 0.39 -24.55 0.19
N GLY A 175 0.41 -24.10 -1.08
CA GLY A 175 -0.66 -23.30 -1.68
C GLY A 175 -0.72 -21.83 -1.25
N HIS A 176 0.37 -21.29 -0.66
CA HIS A 176 0.51 -19.86 -0.39
C HIS A 176 1.79 -19.30 -0.99
N ILE A 177 1.79 -18.00 -1.24
CA ILE A 177 2.95 -17.25 -1.75
C ILE A 177 3.26 -16.13 -0.77
N GLU A 178 4.52 -16.05 -0.35
CA GLU A 178 5.02 -14.95 0.48
C GLU A 178 5.79 -13.94 -0.36
N VAL A 179 5.40 -12.67 -0.28
CA VAL A 179 5.96 -11.59 -1.09
C VAL A 179 6.32 -10.41 -0.20
N THR A 180 7.53 -9.90 -0.34
CA THR A 180 7.92 -8.58 0.18
C THR A 180 7.96 -7.58 -0.97
N LYS A 181 7.27 -6.47 -0.79
CA LYS A 181 7.27 -5.32 -1.70
C LYS A 181 7.97 -4.16 -1.03
N VAL A 182 9.05 -3.67 -1.63
CA VAL A 182 9.85 -2.55 -1.15
C VAL A 182 9.76 -1.43 -2.16
N LYS A 183 9.21 -0.28 -1.76
CA LYS A 183 9.16 0.93 -2.60
C LYS A 183 10.33 1.82 -2.25
N ASN A 184 11.16 2.12 -3.24
CA ASN A 184 12.26 3.06 -3.09
C ASN A 184 11.73 4.48 -3.26
N LEU A 185 11.50 5.15 -2.13
CA LEU A 185 10.88 6.48 -2.10
C LEU A 185 11.83 7.58 -2.60
N ASP A 186 13.14 7.35 -2.62
CA ASP A 186 14.11 8.26 -3.22
C ASP A 186 14.12 8.18 -4.75
N LYS A 187 13.54 7.12 -5.32
CA LYS A 187 13.42 6.88 -6.76
C LYS A 187 11.97 6.96 -7.25
N CYS A 188 11.22 7.91 -6.69
CA CYS A 188 9.91 8.31 -7.18
C CYS A 188 10.02 9.52 -8.12
N ASP A 189 9.14 9.60 -9.11
CA ASP A 189 9.12 10.71 -10.07
C ASP A 189 8.70 12.05 -9.41
N HIS A 190 7.96 12.02 -8.31
CA HIS A 190 7.64 13.21 -7.50
C HIS A 190 8.23 13.13 -6.09
N GLU A 191 8.52 14.30 -5.52
CA GLU A 191 9.07 14.40 -4.16
C GLU A 191 8.12 13.79 -3.12
N VAL A 192 8.71 13.01 -2.20
CA VAL A 192 7.98 12.33 -1.10
C VAL A 192 7.90 13.18 0.16
N TYR A 193 8.66 14.27 0.21
CA TYR A 193 8.68 15.24 1.30
C TYR A 193 8.64 16.65 0.74
N ALA A 194 8.18 17.59 1.56
CA ALA A 194 8.27 19.02 1.28
C ALA A 194 9.07 19.69 2.40
N SER A 195 10.07 20.48 2.05
CA SER A 195 10.87 21.24 3.02
C SER A 195 10.39 22.69 3.06
N TYR A 196 9.95 23.13 4.24
CA TYR A 196 9.56 24.52 4.50
C TYR A 196 10.53 25.13 5.51
N GLY A 197 11.33 26.09 5.07
CA GLY A 197 12.36 26.71 5.90
C GLY A 197 12.58 28.17 5.56
N ARG A 198 13.09 28.93 6.53
CA ARG A 198 13.47 30.35 6.34
C ARG A 198 14.87 30.52 5.74
N GLN A 199 15.71 29.48 5.80
CA GLN A 199 17.06 29.49 5.25
C GLN A 199 17.10 28.68 3.95
N LYS A 200 17.71 29.25 2.91
CA LYS A 200 18.00 28.53 1.67
C LYS A 200 19.18 27.60 1.91
N GLY A 201 18.92 26.29 1.88
CA GLY A 201 19.98 25.29 1.76
C GLY A 201 20.61 25.35 0.37
N THR A 202 21.89 24.97 0.27
CA THR A 202 22.57 24.72 -1.01
C THR A 202 22.73 23.22 -1.20
N VAL A 203 22.63 22.74 -2.43
CA VAL A 203 22.93 21.34 -2.76
C VAL A 203 24.36 21.05 -2.31
N CYS A 204 24.53 20.07 -1.44
CA CYS A 204 25.84 19.67 -0.96
C CYS A 204 26.48 18.75 -2.02
N VAL A 205 27.73 19.05 -2.39
CA VAL A 205 28.42 18.39 -3.52
C VAL A 205 29.14 17.11 -3.10
N ASN A 206 29.54 16.97 -1.82
CA ASN A 206 30.33 15.85 -1.29
C ASN A 206 29.68 15.19 -0.05
N CYS A 207 28.35 15.06 -0.03
CA CYS A 207 27.63 14.58 1.17
C CYS A 207 27.86 13.09 1.43
N GLU A 208 28.04 12.29 0.38
CA GLU A 208 28.31 10.85 0.51
C GLU A 208 29.62 10.59 1.27
N ALA A 209 30.66 11.41 1.03
CA ALA A 209 31.91 11.36 1.77
C ALA A 209 31.73 11.75 3.25
N GLN A 210 30.72 12.56 3.56
CA GLN A 210 30.38 12.97 4.92
C GLN A 210 29.44 11.98 5.64
N ARG A 211 28.88 10.99 4.91
CA ARG A 211 27.91 10.00 5.42
C ARG A 211 26.76 10.62 6.22
N THR A 212 26.36 11.83 5.87
CA THR A 212 25.26 12.54 6.54
C THR A 212 23.98 12.37 5.73
N TYR A 213 23.13 11.44 6.15
CA TYR A 213 21.79 11.24 5.60
C TYR A 213 20.79 11.90 6.56
N GLN A 214 20.33 13.10 6.21
CA GLN A 214 19.43 13.89 7.07
C GLN A 214 18.01 13.32 7.11
N LEU A 215 17.60 12.63 6.05
CA LEU A 215 16.31 11.99 5.90
C LEU A 215 16.52 10.67 5.17
N SER A 216 15.86 9.62 5.66
CA SER A 216 15.74 8.33 4.98
C SER A 216 14.28 7.93 5.05
N THR A 217 13.73 7.47 3.94
CA THR A 217 12.32 7.07 3.85
C THR A 217 12.23 5.71 3.18
N THR A 218 11.61 4.76 3.86
CA THR A 218 11.44 3.40 3.35
C THR A 218 9.97 3.01 3.45
N SER A 219 9.47 2.29 2.46
CA SER A 219 8.13 1.70 2.48
C SER A 219 8.24 0.22 2.14
N GLU A 220 7.85 -0.63 3.08
CA GLU A 220 7.85 -2.08 2.93
C GLU A 220 6.47 -2.64 3.23
N VAL A 221 6.03 -3.58 2.41
CA VAL A 221 4.76 -4.30 2.60
C VAL A 221 5.03 -5.79 2.45
N TYR A 222 4.49 -6.56 3.39
CA TYR A 222 4.63 -8.01 3.45
C TYR A 222 3.28 -8.65 3.17
N TYR A 223 3.24 -9.57 2.21
CA TYR A 223 2.04 -10.24 1.76
C TYR A 223 2.15 -11.75 1.99
N LYS A 224 1.08 -12.33 2.52
CA LYS A 224 0.83 -13.77 2.51
C LYS A 224 -0.40 -14.04 1.68
N LEU A 225 -0.20 -14.52 0.47
CA LEU A 225 -1.22 -14.68 -0.55
C LEU A 225 -1.62 -16.14 -0.64
N LYS A 226 -2.90 -16.40 -0.91
CA LYS A 226 -3.41 -17.76 -1.16
C LYS A 226 -4.07 -17.78 -2.54
N GLY A 227 -3.65 -18.74 -3.37
CA GLY A 227 -4.24 -19.01 -4.68
C GLY A 227 -5.55 -19.80 -4.60
#